data_AF-A0A368GKT7-F1
#
_entry.id   AF-A0A368GKT7-F1
#
_cell.length_a   1.000
_cell.length_b   1.000
_cell.length_c   1.000
_cell.angle_alpha   90.00
_cell.angle_beta   90.00
_cell.angle_gamma   90.00
#
_symmetry.space_group_name_H-M   'P 1'
#
loop_
_entity.id
_entity.type
_entity.pdbx_description
1 polymer ?
#
loop_
_entity_poly.entity_id
_entity_poly.type
_entity_poly.pdbx_seq_one_letter_code
_entity_poly.pdbx_strand_id
1 'polypeptide(L)'
;MADIVRAARVSRFWRDICEDDRMWRLKCEREGLEPLPVPSERVAGAWEQTAMGNGVTIVDHYKGTELEQHRKAREQSYGSVYSRSVWKATYLRRCRIAANWRHLPIGGSMVLRGHEEHVITCLQIQGDMLVTGSDDNTLRVWSIEQGKVMCYYII
;
A
#
# COMPACT_ATOMS: atom_id res chain seq x y z
N MET A 1 -16.30 -8.72 14.31
CA MET A 1 -14.88 -9.06 14.59
C MET A 1 -14.70 -9.82 15.90
N ALA A 2 -15.40 -9.42 16.96
CA ALA A 2 -15.01 -9.78 18.31
C ALA A 2 -15.29 -11.24 18.69
N ASP A 3 -16.30 -11.90 18.12
CA ASP A 3 -16.73 -13.20 18.66
C ASP A 3 -15.80 -14.35 18.28
N ILE A 4 -15.27 -14.39 17.06
CA ILE A 4 -14.34 -15.46 16.63
C ILE A 4 -12.98 -15.33 17.34
N VAL A 5 -12.45 -14.10 17.45
CA VAL A 5 -11.17 -13.86 18.16
C VAL A 5 -11.33 -14.09 19.66
N ARG A 6 -12.49 -13.77 20.26
CA ARG A 6 -12.80 -14.11 21.65
C ARG A 6 -12.94 -15.62 21.83
N ALA A 7 -13.65 -16.32 20.94
CA ALA A 7 -13.82 -17.77 20.99
C ALA A 7 -12.46 -18.50 20.95
N ALA A 8 -11.53 -18.05 20.11
CA ALA A 8 -10.17 -18.60 20.05
C ALA A 8 -9.36 -18.47 21.37
N ARG A 9 -9.81 -17.64 22.32
CA ARG A 9 -9.21 -17.47 23.64
C ARG A 9 -9.85 -18.36 24.71
N VAL A 10 -10.98 -19.02 24.42
CA VAL A 10 -11.75 -19.80 25.40
C VAL A 10 -11.07 -21.13 25.73
N SER A 11 -10.55 -21.85 24.73
CA SER A 11 -9.80 -23.10 24.95
C SER A 11 -8.86 -23.41 23.79
N ARG A 12 -7.99 -24.41 23.94
CA ARG A 12 -7.16 -24.92 22.83
C ARG A 12 -8.02 -25.46 21.69
N PHE A 13 -9.05 -26.23 22.01
CA PHE A 13 -9.99 -26.76 21.02
C PHE A 13 -10.70 -25.65 20.22
N TRP A 14 -11.21 -24.62 20.89
CA TRP A 14 -11.84 -23.48 20.22
C TRP A 14 -10.85 -22.66 19.40
N ARG A 15 -9.59 -22.59 19.84
CA ARG A 15 -8.52 -21.97 19.06
C ARG A 15 -8.31 -22.73 17.76
N ASP A 16 -8.18 -24.05 17.80
CA ASP A 16 -7.94 -24.88 16.62
C ASP A 16 -9.07 -24.74 15.60
N ILE A 17 -10.34 -24.72 16.05
CA ILE A 17 -11.50 -24.45 15.18
C ILE A 17 -11.41 -23.03 14.56
N CYS A 18 -10.96 -22.04 15.34
CA CYS A 18 -10.79 -20.67 14.85
C CYS A 18 -9.53 -20.46 13.97
N GLU A 19 -8.71 -21.49 13.78
CA GLU A 19 -7.59 -21.49 12.82
C GLU A 19 -7.98 -22.08 11.45
N ASP A 20 -9.21 -22.60 11.29
CA ASP A 20 -9.68 -23.17 10.01
C ASP A 20 -9.70 -22.14 8.87
N ASP A 21 -8.90 -22.38 7.84
CA ASP A 21 -8.71 -21.47 6.71
C ASP A 21 -9.97 -21.32 5.84
N ARG A 22 -10.80 -22.37 5.72
CA ARG A 22 -12.05 -22.31 4.92
C ARG A 22 -13.05 -21.36 5.54
N MET A 23 -13.12 -21.33 6.87
CA MET A 23 -13.98 -20.40 7.58
C MET A 23 -13.55 -18.95 7.31
N TRP A 24 -12.24 -18.65 7.36
CA TRP A 24 -11.73 -17.31 7.06
C TRP A 24 -11.93 -16.93 5.59
N ARG A 25 -11.79 -17.88 4.66
CA ARG A 25 -12.06 -17.67 3.24
C ARG A 25 -13.52 -17.25 3.01
N LEU A 26 -14.47 -18.05 3.47
CA LEU A 26 -15.91 -17.74 3.33
C LEU A 26 -16.26 -16.39 3.95
N LYS A 27 -15.60 -16.04 5.05
CA LYS A 27 -15.79 -14.76 5.70
C LYS A 27 -15.24 -13.60 4.88
N CYS A 28 -14.06 -13.75 4.31
CA CYS A 28 -13.48 -12.76 3.40
C CYS A 28 -14.31 -12.59 2.14
N GLU A 29 -14.75 -13.69 1.51
CA GLU A 29 -15.61 -13.66 0.32
C GLU A 29 -16.93 -12.92 0.58
N ARG A 30 -17.57 -13.16 1.73
CA ARG A 30 -18.78 -12.43 2.15
C ARG A 30 -18.57 -10.93 2.37
N GLU A 31 -17.37 -10.54 2.78
CA GLU A 31 -16.98 -9.13 2.96
C GLU A 31 -16.35 -8.53 1.69
N GLY A 32 -16.30 -9.27 0.57
CA GLY A 32 -15.70 -8.83 -0.69
C GLY A 32 -14.19 -8.58 -0.60
N LEU A 33 -13.49 -9.34 0.25
CA LEU A 33 -12.06 -9.20 0.46
C LEU A 33 -11.28 -10.16 -0.45
N GLU A 34 -10.41 -9.60 -1.27
CA GLU A 34 -9.40 -10.35 -2.02
C GLU A 34 -8.24 -10.79 -1.10
N PRO A 35 -7.67 -11.98 -1.32
CA PRO A 35 -6.55 -12.46 -0.52
C PRO A 35 -5.33 -11.56 -0.73
N LEU A 36 -4.53 -11.41 0.33
CA LEU A 36 -3.26 -10.68 0.22
C LEU A 36 -2.39 -11.29 -0.89
N PRO A 37 -1.80 -10.44 -1.76
CA PRO A 37 -0.94 -10.95 -2.81
C PRO A 37 0.28 -11.62 -2.19
N VAL A 38 0.92 -12.53 -2.92
CA VAL A 38 2.22 -13.08 -2.52
C VAL A 38 3.16 -11.91 -2.24
N PRO A 39 3.94 -11.92 -1.14
CA PRO A 39 5.01 -10.95 -0.94
C PRO A 39 5.90 -10.92 -2.18
N SER A 40 5.75 -9.91 -3.03
CA SER A 40 6.63 -9.71 -4.17
C SER A 40 7.86 -8.97 -3.69
N GLU A 41 9.03 -9.28 -4.27
CA GLU A 41 10.13 -8.31 -4.24
C GLU A 41 9.60 -7.00 -4.80
N ARG A 42 9.76 -5.92 -4.04
CA ARG A 42 9.42 -4.58 -4.53
C ARG A 42 10.53 -4.17 -5.50
N VAL A 43 10.43 -4.60 -6.74
CA VAL A 43 11.41 -4.27 -7.77
C VAL A 43 11.28 -2.78 -8.11
N ALA A 44 12.37 -2.03 -7.94
CA ALA A 44 12.45 -0.65 -8.41
C ALA A 44 12.16 -0.64 -9.92
N GLY A 45 11.23 0.21 -10.38
CA GLY A 45 10.87 0.29 -11.81
C GLY A 45 9.62 -0.48 -12.25
N ALA A 46 8.94 -1.23 -11.37
CA ALA A 46 7.66 -1.90 -11.74
C ALA A 46 6.57 -0.92 -12.23
N TRP A 47 6.65 0.34 -11.81
CA TRP A 47 5.78 1.42 -12.24
C TRP A 47 6.03 1.85 -13.70
N GLU A 48 7.26 1.75 -14.21
CA GLU A 48 7.64 2.16 -15.57
C GLU A 48 6.90 1.30 -16.62
N GLN A 49 6.85 -0.01 -16.39
CA GLN A 49 6.07 -0.95 -17.21
C GLN A 49 4.56 -0.64 -17.19
N THR A 50 4.05 -0.21 -16.04
CA THR A 50 2.64 0.17 -15.89
C THR A 50 2.33 1.49 -16.60
N ALA A 51 3.23 2.46 -16.54
CA ALA A 51 3.10 3.74 -17.25
C ALA A 51 3.14 3.53 -18.77
N MET A 52 4.13 2.79 -19.27
CA MET A 52 4.25 2.46 -20.69
C MET A 52 3.05 1.65 -21.20
N GLY A 53 2.55 0.70 -20.41
CA GLY A 53 1.38 -0.12 -20.76
C GLY A 53 0.06 0.69 -20.89
N ASN A 54 -0.01 1.87 -20.28
CA ASN A 54 -1.14 2.80 -20.42
C ASN A 54 -0.89 3.92 -21.44
N GLY A 55 0.14 3.79 -22.28
CA GLY A 55 0.47 4.76 -23.32
C GLY A 55 1.15 6.04 -22.82
N VAL A 56 1.63 6.05 -21.58
CA VAL A 56 2.41 7.17 -21.03
C VAL A 56 3.87 7.01 -21.46
N THR A 57 4.33 7.83 -22.40
CA THR A 57 5.73 7.87 -22.83
C THR A 57 6.54 8.78 -21.92
N ILE A 58 7.49 8.20 -21.17
CA ILE A 58 8.38 8.93 -20.27
C ILE A 58 9.55 9.47 -21.08
N VAL A 59 9.47 10.75 -21.47
CA VAL A 59 10.57 11.46 -22.13
C VAL A 59 11.26 12.31 -21.07
N ASP A 60 12.60 12.25 -21.03
CA ASP A 60 13.49 13.00 -20.14
C ASP A 60 13.48 12.62 -18.64
N HIS A 61 13.98 11.42 -18.34
CA HIS A 61 14.45 11.09 -16.99
C HIS A 61 15.60 12.03 -16.55
N TYR A 62 15.29 13.10 -15.82
CA TYR A 62 16.31 13.86 -15.11
C TYR A 62 16.92 12.99 -13.98
N LYS A 63 18.17 12.55 -14.18
CA LYS A 63 18.98 11.92 -13.11
C LYS A 63 19.44 13.01 -12.15
N GLY A 64 18.70 13.22 -11.07
CA GLY A 64 19.16 14.16 -10.05
C GLY A 64 18.37 14.09 -8.76
N THR A 65 18.83 13.22 -7.86
CA THR A 65 19.21 13.57 -6.48
C THR A 65 19.74 12.31 -5.82
N GLU A 66 20.91 12.41 -5.17
CA GLU A 66 21.54 11.31 -4.46
C GLU A 66 20.57 10.69 -3.46
N LEU A 67 20.41 9.37 -3.61
CA LEU A 67 19.48 8.54 -2.90
C LEU A 67 19.99 8.33 -1.47
N GLU A 68 19.63 9.20 -0.52
CA GLU A 68 19.61 8.75 0.87
C GLU A 68 18.53 7.67 1.00
N GLN A 69 18.99 6.42 1.07
CA GLN A 69 18.21 5.19 1.23
C GLN A 69 17.61 5.12 2.64
N HIS A 70 16.74 6.06 3.00
CA HIS A 70 16.04 6.03 4.28
C HIS A 70 14.71 5.28 4.17
N ARG A 71 14.85 3.95 4.28
CA ARG A 71 14.06 3.01 5.09
C ARG A 71 14.24 1.66 4.42
N LYS A 72 15.24 0.90 4.89
CA LYS A 72 15.59 -0.46 4.45
C LYS A 72 14.38 -1.16 3.83
N ALA A 73 14.51 -1.53 2.56
CA ALA A 73 13.59 -2.40 1.85
C ALA A 73 13.45 -3.72 2.63
N ARG A 74 12.61 -3.71 3.66
CA ARG A 74 12.11 -4.92 4.26
C ARG A 74 11.09 -5.42 3.27
N GLU A 75 11.33 -6.60 2.71
CA GLU A 75 10.30 -7.43 2.10
C GLU A 75 8.99 -7.22 2.88
N GLN A 76 7.87 -7.09 2.16
CA GLN A 76 6.57 -7.05 2.82
C GLN A 76 6.30 -8.42 3.46
N SER A 77 6.83 -8.64 4.67
CA SER A 77 6.49 -9.81 5.45
C SER A 77 5.13 -9.56 6.08
N TYR A 78 4.12 -10.33 5.65
CA TYR A 78 2.80 -10.33 6.27
C TYR A 78 2.77 -11.05 7.63
N GLY A 79 3.93 -11.50 8.12
CA GLY A 79 4.10 -12.18 9.41
C GLY A 79 3.69 -13.65 9.38
N SER A 80 3.89 -14.34 10.52
CA SER A 80 3.68 -15.79 10.64
C SER A 80 2.23 -16.24 10.45
N VAL A 81 1.25 -15.33 10.64
CA VAL A 81 -0.17 -15.64 10.39
C VAL A 81 -0.42 -15.88 8.91
N TYR A 82 0.20 -15.11 8.02
CA TYR A 82 0.06 -15.28 6.58
C TYR A 82 0.58 -16.65 6.11
N SER A 83 1.71 -17.10 6.65
CA SER A 83 2.26 -18.43 6.36
C SER A 83 1.35 -19.57 6.81
N ARG A 84 0.46 -19.34 7.79
CA ARG A 84 -0.49 -20.34 8.30
C ARG A 84 -1.83 -20.27 7.58
N SER A 85 -2.31 -19.06 7.28
CA SER A 85 -3.57 -18.80 6.61
C SER A 85 -3.55 -17.40 5.97
N VAL A 86 -3.59 -17.38 4.64
CA VAL A 86 -3.67 -16.14 3.86
C VAL A 86 -4.97 -15.41 4.15
N TRP A 87 -6.08 -16.14 4.28
CA TRP A 87 -7.40 -15.54 4.50
C TRP A 87 -7.53 -14.94 5.89
N LYS A 88 -7.02 -15.61 6.92
CA LYS A 88 -6.97 -15.07 8.27
C LYS A 88 -6.10 -13.83 8.34
N ALA A 89 -4.92 -13.85 7.72
CA ALA A 89 -4.05 -12.68 7.65
C ALA A 89 -4.71 -11.50 6.92
N THR A 90 -5.38 -11.78 5.80
CA THR A 90 -6.15 -10.80 5.01
C THR A 90 -7.23 -10.14 5.87
N TYR A 91 -8.05 -10.95 6.54
CA TYR A 91 -9.13 -10.47 7.41
C TYR A 91 -8.61 -9.61 8.56
N LEU A 92 -7.58 -10.10 9.27
CA LEU A 92 -6.99 -9.39 10.41
C LEU A 92 -6.33 -8.07 9.97
N ARG A 93 -5.67 -8.05 8.80
CA ARG A 93 -5.11 -6.82 8.22
C ARG A 93 -6.22 -5.82 7.89
N ARG A 94 -7.32 -6.26 7.28
CA ARG A 94 -8.48 -5.40 7.01
C ARG A 94 -9.04 -4.75 8.27
N CYS A 95 -9.18 -5.53 9.34
CA CYS A 95 -9.65 -5.04 10.62
C CYS A 95 -8.67 -4.05 11.27
N ARG A 96 -7.36 -4.35 11.21
CA ARG A 96 -6.33 -3.44 11.73
C ARG A 96 -6.32 -2.12 10.98
N ILE A 97 -6.37 -2.14 9.64
CA ILE A 97 -6.49 -0.93 8.82
C ILE A 97 -7.75 -0.16 9.23
N ALA A 98 -8.90 -0.82 9.35
CA ALA A 98 -10.15 -0.17 9.75
C ALA A 98 -10.06 0.49 11.15
N ALA A 99 -9.41 -0.18 12.11
CA ALA A 99 -9.17 0.38 13.44
C ALA A 99 -8.22 1.58 13.40
N ASN A 100 -7.14 1.49 12.60
CA ASN A 100 -6.21 2.60 12.39
C ASN A 100 -6.94 3.85 11.88
N TRP A 101 -7.85 3.69 10.91
CA TRP A 101 -8.63 4.79 10.35
C TRP A 101 -9.65 5.39 11.32
N ARG A 102 -10.24 4.59 12.23
CA ARG A 102 -11.37 5.03 13.05
C ARG A 102 -11.00 5.51 14.45
N HIS A 103 -9.97 4.91 15.05
CA HIS A 103 -9.78 5.01 16.51
C HIS A 103 -8.32 5.20 16.94
N LEU A 104 -7.35 4.82 16.11
CA LEU A 104 -5.94 4.96 16.51
C LEU A 104 -5.40 6.35 16.16
N PRO A 105 -4.45 6.87 16.95
CA PRO A 105 -3.78 8.12 16.62
C PRO A 105 -3.03 8.02 15.28
N ILE A 106 -2.91 9.17 14.61
CA ILE A 106 -2.15 9.29 13.36
C ILE A 106 -0.68 8.96 13.65
N GLY A 107 -0.17 7.90 13.02
CA GLY A 107 1.17 7.38 13.26
C GLY A 107 2.30 8.12 12.53
N GLY A 108 1.95 9.10 11.68
CA GLY A 108 2.89 9.91 10.92
C GLY A 108 2.25 10.52 9.68
N SER A 109 2.85 11.61 9.19
CA SER A 109 2.51 12.24 7.91
C SER A 109 3.77 12.48 7.10
N MET A 110 3.63 12.46 5.79
CA MET A 110 4.72 12.73 4.86
C MET A 110 4.39 13.99 4.07
N VAL A 111 5.35 14.89 3.93
CA VAL A 111 5.19 16.13 3.18
C VAL A 111 6.00 16.03 1.89
N LEU A 112 5.31 16.04 0.76
CA LEU A 112 5.91 16.06 -0.57
C LEU A 112 5.99 17.51 -1.04
N ARG A 113 7.19 18.08 -1.05
CA ARG A 113 7.40 19.49 -1.42
C ARG A 113 7.57 19.62 -2.93
N GLY A 114 6.64 20.35 -3.55
CA GLY A 114 6.64 20.66 -4.98
C GLY A 114 5.46 21.55 -5.35
N HIS A 115 5.45 22.03 -6.59
CA HIS A 115 4.48 23.03 -7.06
C HIS A 115 4.46 24.27 -6.13
N GLU A 116 5.64 24.81 -5.84
CA GLU A 116 5.79 25.93 -4.92
C GLU A 116 5.11 27.17 -5.51
N GLU A 117 4.33 27.89 -4.69
CA GLU A 117 3.58 29.09 -5.10
C GLU A 117 2.49 28.85 -6.16
N HIS A 118 2.19 27.59 -6.45
CA HIS A 118 1.27 27.16 -7.50
C HIS A 118 0.18 26.23 -6.97
N VAL A 119 -0.95 26.16 -7.67
CA VAL A 119 -2.13 25.38 -7.26
C VAL A 119 -2.09 24.00 -7.89
N ILE A 120 -2.15 22.96 -7.06
CA ILE A 120 -2.37 21.58 -7.54
C ILE A 120 -3.82 21.47 -8.06
N THR A 121 -3.97 21.26 -9.36
CA THR A 121 -5.26 21.21 -10.06
C THR A 121 -5.80 19.80 -10.21
N CYS A 122 -4.93 18.78 -10.24
CA CYS A 122 -5.34 17.38 -10.36
C CYS A 122 -4.39 16.42 -9.61
N LEU A 123 -4.94 15.27 -9.23
CA LEU A 123 -4.22 14.23 -8.49
C LEU A 123 -4.69 12.83 -8.90
N GLN A 124 -3.75 11.92 -9.13
CA GLN A 124 -4.02 10.50 -9.40
C GLN A 124 -3.14 9.62 -8.52
N ILE A 125 -3.69 8.55 -7.96
CA ILE A 125 -2.92 7.52 -7.24
C ILE A 125 -3.13 6.17 -7.91
N GLN A 126 -2.03 5.47 -8.18
CA GLN A 126 -2.04 4.10 -8.68
C GLN A 126 -0.94 3.29 -8.02
N GLY A 127 -1.32 2.31 -7.21
CA GLY A 127 -0.36 1.49 -6.46
C GLY A 127 0.46 2.34 -5.50
N ASP A 128 1.78 2.35 -5.69
CA ASP A 128 2.73 3.15 -4.90
C ASP A 128 3.11 4.48 -5.58
N MET A 129 2.43 4.82 -6.69
CA MET A 129 2.69 6.03 -7.45
C MET A 129 1.61 7.06 -7.22
N LEU A 130 2.03 8.30 -6.99
CA LEU A 130 1.18 9.48 -6.94
C LEU A 130 1.59 10.39 -8.09
N VAL A 131 0.62 10.93 -8.82
CA VAL A 131 0.84 11.97 -9.84
C VAL A 131 0.05 13.20 -9.44
N THR A 132 0.70 14.36 -9.46
CA THR A 132 0.07 15.66 -9.22
C THR A 132 0.25 16.54 -10.45
N GLY A 133 -0.79 17.27 -10.84
CA GLY A 133 -0.70 18.32 -11.86
C GLY A 133 -1.06 19.66 -11.28
N SER A 134 -0.43 20.72 -11.81
CA SER A 134 -0.50 22.06 -11.25
C SER A 134 -0.61 23.12 -12.34
N ASP A 135 -0.99 24.33 -11.94
CA ASP A 135 -0.98 25.52 -12.80
C ASP A 135 0.43 26.09 -13.02
N ASP A 136 1.47 25.46 -12.48
CA ASP A 136 2.88 25.71 -12.84
C ASP A 136 3.29 25.12 -14.19
N ASN A 137 2.31 24.64 -14.97
CA ASN A 137 2.48 23.92 -16.22
C ASN A 137 3.31 22.63 -16.06
N THR A 138 3.30 22.00 -14.88
CA THR A 138 3.98 20.72 -14.67
C THR A 138 3.10 19.62 -14.08
N LEU A 139 3.45 18.37 -14.41
CA LEU A 139 3.05 17.18 -13.68
C LEU A 139 4.24 16.68 -12.86
N ARG A 140 4.03 16.21 -11.63
CA ARG A 140 5.05 15.54 -10.83
C ARG A 140 4.61 14.13 -10.48
N VAL A 141 5.53 13.18 -10.65
CA VAL A 141 5.35 11.77 -10.27
C VAL A 141 6.14 11.52 -8.99
N TRP A 142 5.50 10.90 -8.01
CA TRP A 142 6.03 10.67 -6.68
C TRP A 142 5.95 9.18 -6.32
N SER A 143 6.95 8.68 -5.60
CA SER A 143 6.87 7.39 -4.91
C SER A 143 6.30 7.61 -3.51
N ILE A 144 5.17 6.95 -3.22
CA ILE A 144 4.49 7.00 -1.92
C ILE A 144 5.31 6.26 -0.86
N GLU A 145 6.01 5.18 -1.21
CA GLU A 145 6.87 4.46 -0.27
C GLU A 145 8.09 5.27 0.14
N GLN A 146 8.75 5.91 -0.83
CA GLN A 146 10.01 6.63 -0.60
C GLN A 146 9.79 8.07 -0.17
N GLY A 147 8.62 8.64 -0.45
CA GLY A 147 8.33 10.04 -0.18
C GLY A 147 9.12 11.02 -1.04
N LYS A 148 9.46 10.61 -2.27
CA LYS A 148 10.35 11.37 -3.16
C LYS A 148 9.69 11.59 -4.52
N VAL A 149 10.05 12.72 -5.14
CA VAL A 149 9.76 12.96 -6.55
C VAL A 149 10.62 12.02 -7.40
N MET A 150 10.00 11.41 -8.40
CA MET A 150 10.65 10.49 -9.33
C MET A 150 10.98 11.19 -10.64
N CYS A 151 10.01 11.95 -11.16
CA CYS A 151 10.17 12.80 -12.35
C CYS A 151 9.10 13.89 -12.37
N TYR A 152 9.26 14.85 -13.27
CA TYR A 152 8.24 15.84 -13.59
C TYR A 152 8.17 16.05 -15.11
N TYR A 153 7.02 16.48 -15.60
CA TYR A 153 6.74 16.76 -17.01
C TYR A 153 6.29 18.20 -17.15
N ILE A 154 6.64 18.85 -18.25
CA ILE A 154 6.14 20.18 -18.62
C ILE A 154 5.00 19.98 -19.62
N ILE A 155 3.89 20.69 -19.41
CA ILE A 155 2.71 20.70 -20.29
C ILE A 155 2.73 21.96 -21.16
#